data_AF-O67247-F1
#
_entry.id   AF-O67247-F1
#
_cell.length_a   1.000
_cell.length_b   1.000
_cell.length_c   1.000
_cell.angle_alpha   90.00
_cell.angle_beta   90.00
_cell.angle_gamma   90.00
#
_symmetry.space_group_name_H-M   'P 1'
#
loop_
_entity.id
_entity.type
_entity.pdbx_description
1 polymer ?
#
loop_
_entity_poly.entity_id
_entity_poly.type
_entity_poly.pdbx_seq_one_letter_code
_entity_poly.pdbx_strand_id
1 'polypeptide(L)'
;MKLITQLLVLFGFVLPNGYEEDKAKLVNIYRELLKVEETLKKGQINSKVIDKLNALGYPIYQIYSKYKYTKERSEIDLKLYAYSKKLYKHYFFVKRSIFPKFVMMDAKRNKLPVCNVEVKGKEKKHLIVRIQHPENDEEIREVYEGTQLFFADRLGFESIDFRRCKE
;
A
#
# COMPACT_ATOMS: atom_id res chain seq x y z
N MET A 1 -9.37 35.92 43.49
CA MET A 1 -9.29 34.47 43.17
C MET A 1 -10.21 34.04 42.01
N LYS A 2 -10.18 34.71 40.84
CA LYS A 2 -10.99 34.27 39.67
C LYS A 2 -10.26 34.21 38.32
N LEU A 3 -9.00 34.66 38.24
CA LEU A 3 -8.25 34.65 36.96
C LEU A 3 -7.22 33.51 36.81
N ILE A 4 -6.69 32.95 37.90
CA ILE A 4 -5.57 32.00 37.80
C ILE A 4 -6.06 30.58 37.46
N THR A 5 -7.28 30.21 37.87
CA THR A 5 -7.86 28.89 37.58
C THR A 5 -8.28 28.71 36.11
N GLN A 6 -8.47 29.78 35.33
CA GLN A 6 -8.75 29.66 33.89
C GLN A 6 -7.47 29.47 33.05
N LEU A 7 -6.30 29.90 33.54
CA LEU A 7 -5.03 29.68 32.84
C LEU A 7 -4.46 28.27 33.02
N LEU A 8 -4.74 27.61 34.15
CA LEU A 8 -4.25 26.25 34.41
C LEU A 8 -4.99 25.17 33.61
N VAL A 9 -6.21 25.44 33.15
CA VAL A 9 -6.93 24.59 32.19
C VAL A 9 -6.37 24.76 30.76
N LEU A 10 -5.65 25.86 30.47
CA LEU A 10 -5.02 26.09 29.17
C LEU A 10 -3.61 25.50 29.05
N PHE A 11 -2.89 25.28 30.15
CA PHE A 11 -1.52 24.74 30.14
C PHE A 11 -1.33 23.38 30.82
N GLY A 12 -2.40 22.79 31.37
CA GLY A 12 -2.38 21.46 31.94
C GLY A 12 -2.40 20.35 30.88
N PHE A 13 -1.22 19.96 30.40
CA PHE A 13 -0.89 18.56 30.05
C PHE A 13 -2.00 17.77 29.33
N VAL A 14 -2.46 18.25 28.17
CA VAL A 14 -2.95 17.32 27.14
C VAL A 14 -1.68 16.66 26.59
N LEU A 15 -1.25 15.55 27.22
CA LEU A 15 -0.62 14.48 26.44
C LEU A 15 -1.51 14.33 25.21
N PRO A 16 -1.02 14.53 23.97
CA PRO A 16 -1.91 14.57 22.82
C PRO A 16 -2.56 13.19 22.77
N ASN A 17 -3.83 13.08 23.16
CA ASN A 17 -4.57 11.82 23.17
C ASN A 17 -4.45 11.13 21.80
N GLY A 18 -4.30 11.93 20.74
CA GLY A 18 -4.01 11.45 19.40
C GLY A 18 -2.68 10.70 19.21
N TYR A 19 -1.63 10.95 19.99
CA TYR A 19 -0.36 10.22 19.88
C TYR A 19 -0.48 8.77 20.34
N GLU A 20 -0.96 8.53 21.56
CA GLU A 20 -1.10 7.16 22.07
C GLU A 20 -2.15 6.39 21.27
N GLU A 21 -3.23 7.06 20.82
CA GLU A 21 -4.21 6.48 19.90
C GLU A 21 -3.58 6.10 18.54
N ASP A 22 -2.83 7.01 17.91
CA ASP A 22 -2.18 6.75 16.62
C ASP A 22 -1.13 5.64 16.74
N LYS A 23 -0.36 5.63 17.83
CA LYS A 23 0.60 4.56 18.14
C LYS A 23 -0.11 3.21 18.30
N ALA A 24 -1.18 3.13 19.09
CA ALA A 24 -1.96 1.92 19.25
C ALA A 24 -2.53 1.44 17.91
N LYS A 25 -3.02 2.38 17.09
CA LYS A 25 -3.51 2.12 15.74
C LYS A 25 -2.43 1.59 14.80
N LEU A 26 -1.22 2.16 14.80
CA LEU A 26 -0.08 1.64 14.03
C LEU A 26 0.31 0.22 14.46
N VAL A 27 0.31 -0.07 15.77
CA VAL A 27 0.60 -1.42 16.28
C VAL A 27 -0.45 -2.42 15.80
N ASN A 28 -1.73 -2.05 15.86
CA ASN A 28 -2.81 -2.91 15.35
C ASN A 28 -2.68 -3.16 13.84
N ILE A 29 -2.43 -2.10 13.06
CA ILE A 29 -2.24 -2.22 11.61
C ILE A 29 -1.04 -3.11 11.29
N TYR A 30 0.07 -2.97 12.00
CA TYR A 30 1.23 -3.83 11.82
C TYR A 30 0.91 -5.30 12.05
N ARG A 31 0.18 -5.63 13.14
CA ARG A 31 -0.27 -7.00 13.41
C ARG A 31 -1.18 -7.55 12.32
N GLU A 32 -2.11 -6.73 11.82
CA GLU A 32 -3.00 -7.14 10.74
C GLU A 32 -2.26 -7.31 9.40
N LEU A 33 -1.26 -6.47 9.12
CA LEU A 33 -0.40 -6.61 7.95
C LEU A 33 0.39 -7.92 8.00
N LEU A 34 0.94 -8.29 9.15
CA LEU A 34 1.64 -9.57 9.32
C LEU A 34 0.72 -10.77 9.05
N LYS A 35 -0.53 -10.74 9.51
CA LYS A 35 -1.52 -11.80 9.22
C LYS A 35 -1.83 -11.89 7.73
N VAL A 36 -1.95 -10.75 7.05
CA VAL A 36 -2.13 -10.71 5.59
C VAL A 36 -0.92 -11.31 4.90
N GLU A 37 0.30 -10.89 5.25
CA GLU A 37 1.54 -11.45 4.69
C GLU A 37 1.66 -12.96 4.87
N GLU A 38 1.29 -13.48 6.04
CA GLU A 38 1.29 -14.92 6.28
C GLU A 38 0.32 -15.65 5.34
N THR A 39 -0.89 -15.09 5.15
CA THR A 39 -1.89 -15.62 4.21
C THR A 39 -1.36 -15.60 2.77
N LEU A 40 -0.69 -14.51 2.38
CA LEU A 40 -0.08 -14.34 1.06
C LEU A 40 1.07 -15.34 0.82
N LYS A 41 1.91 -15.60 1.84
CA LYS A 41 2.99 -16.59 1.79
C LYS A 41 2.47 -18.02 1.59
N LYS A 42 1.27 -18.32 2.12
CA LYS A 42 0.57 -19.60 1.90
C LYS A 42 -0.09 -19.71 0.52
N GLY A 43 0.09 -18.71 -0.36
CA GLY A 43 -0.48 -18.70 -1.71
C GLY A 43 -1.97 -18.37 -1.77
N GLN A 44 -2.61 -18.06 -0.64
CA GLN A 44 -4.04 -17.79 -0.55
C GLN A 44 -4.32 -16.32 -0.92
N ILE A 45 -4.48 -16.06 -2.22
CA ILE A 45 -4.78 -14.72 -2.74
C ILE A 45 -6.18 -14.73 -3.33
N ASN A 46 -7.07 -13.98 -2.70
CA ASN A 46 -8.44 -13.75 -3.13
C ASN A 46 -8.84 -12.31 -2.82
N SER A 47 -9.99 -11.88 -3.36
CA SER A 47 -10.53 -10.52 -3.18
C SER A 47 -10.54 -10.07 -1.73
N LYS A 48 -11.00 -10.93 -0.81
CA LYS A 48 -11.07 -10.62 0.63
C LYS A 48 -9.72 -10.28 1.25
N VAL A 49 -8.65 -10.99 0.88
CA VAL A 49 -7.29 -10.70 1.37
C VAL A 49 -6.80 -9.36 0.80
N ILE A 50 -7.13 -9.06 -0.44
CA ILE A 50 -6.76 -7.80 -1.12
C ILE A 50 -7.51 -6.62 -0.51
N ASP A 51 -8.81 -6.74 -0.28
CA ASP A 51 -9.63 -5.71 0.35
C ASP A 51 -9.12 -5.40 1.75
N LYS A 52 -8.77 -6.45 2.51
CA LYS A 52 -8.14 -6.30 3.82
C LYS A 52 -6.81 -5.55 3.72
N LEU A 53 -5.94 -5.91 2.76
CA LEU A 53 -4.68 -5.19 2.55
C LEU A 53 -4.94 -3.72 2.23
N ASN A 54 -5.82 -3.41 1.27
CA ASN A 54 -6.15 -2.04 0.87
C ASN A 54 -6.70 -1.21 2.04
N ALA A 55 -7.53 -1.80 2.91
CA ALA A 55 -8.09 -1.16 4.09
C ALA A 55 -7.02 -0.73 5.12
N LEU A 56 -5.84 -1.39 5.14
CA LEU A 56 -4.73 -1.01 6.01
C LEU A 56 -4.00 0.24 5.51
N GLY A 57 -3.96 0.46 4.20
CA GLY A 57 -3.11 1.50 3.59
C GLY A 57 -3.49 2.93 3.98
N TYR A 58 -4.79 3.25 3.93
CA TYR A 58 -5.28 4.61 4.18
C TYR A 58 -5.04 5.07 5.63
N PRO A 59 -5.38 4.29 6.67
CA PRO A 59 -5.05 4.64 8.05
C PRO A 59 -3.56 4.89 8.31
N ILE A 60 -2.66 4.08 7.74
CA ILE A 60 -1.21 4.29 7.88
C ILE A 60 -0.81 5.61 7.23
N TYR A 61 -1.32 5.88 6.02
CA TYR A 61 -1.02 7.10 5.29
C TYR A 61 -1.51 8.35 6.03
N GLN A 62 -2.69 8.32 6.64
CA GLN A 62 -3.21 9.42 7.45
C GLN A 62 -2.26 9.76 8.62
N ILE A 63 -1.85 8.75 9.40
CA ILE A 63 -0.92 8.93 10.53
C ILE A 63 0.42 9.44 10.02
N TYR A 64 0.98 8.80 8.99
CA TYR A 64 2.22 9.24 8.34
C TYR A 64 2.15 10.71 7.93
N SER A 65 1.06 11.11 7.26
CA SER A 65 0.89 12.48 6.75
C SER A 65 0.69 13.49 7.88
N LYS A 66 -0.08 13.15 8.91
CA LYS A 66 -0.27 13.95 10.12
C LYS A 66 1.08 14.36 10.72
N TYR A 67 1.94 13.38 11.02
CA TYR A 67 3.25 13.65 11.61
C TYR A 67 4.31 14.16 10.63
N LYS A 68 4.10 14.00 9.31
CA LYS A 68 4.95 14.62 8.28
C LYS A 68 4.81 16.14 8.26
N TYR A 69 3.64 16.68 8.52
CA TYR A 69 3.38 18.13 8.41
C TYR A 69 3.31 18.86 9.76
N THR A 70 3.53 18.17 10.89
CA THR A 70 3.68 18.82 12.20
C THR A 70 4.87 19.79 12.17
N LYS A 71 4.58 21.08 12.38
CA LYS A 71 5.55 22.19 12.33
C LYS A 71 6.49 22.21 13.53
N GLU A 72 5.97 21.92 14.72
CA GLU A 72 6.73 21.81 15.98
C GLU A 72 6.74 20.35 16.42
N ARG A 73 7.78 19.60 16.04
CA ARG A 73 7.83 18.18 16.37
C ARG A 73 8.51 17.96 17.70
N SER A 74 7.79 17.41 18.65
CA SER A 74 8.41 16.77 19.79
C SER A 74 9.24 15.56 19.34
N GLU A 75 10.18 15.10 20.19
CA GLU A 75 10.95 13.89 19.91
C GLU A 75 10.04 12.67 19.72
N ILE A 76 8.92 12.61 20.45
CA ILE A 76 7.94 11.53 20.33
C ILE A 76 7.24 11.56 18.96
N ASP A 77 6.88 12.75 18.46
CA ASP A 77 6.26 12.91 17.13
C ASP A 77 7.22 12.48 16.01
N LEU A 78 8.52 12.78 16.16
CA LEU A 78 9.55 12.33 15.24
C LEU A 78 9.67 10.80 15.20
N LYS A 79 9.60 10.14 16.36
CA LYS A 79 9.61 8.67 16.46
C LYS A 79 8.37 8.08 15.77
N LEU A 80 7.17 8.60 16.04
CA LEU A 80 5.94 8.10 15.45
C LEU A 80 5.87 8.35 13.93
N TYR A 81 6.40 9.48 13.46
CA TYR A 81 6.64 9.72 12.03
C TYR A 81 7.57 8.65 11.42
N ALA A 82 8.70 8.35 12.05
CA ALA A 82 9.63 7.35 11.54
C ALA A 82 9.00 5.95 11.46
N TYR A 83 8.26 5.55 12.50
CA TYR A 83 7.53 4.27 12.54
C TYR A 83 6.44 4.19 11.47
N SER A 84 5.57 5.19 11.37
CA SER A 84 4.50 5.23 10.36
C SER A 84 5.06 5.24 8.94
N LYS A 85 6.14 6.00 8.68
CA LYS A 85 6.84 5.98 7.39
C LYS A 85 7.39 4.59 7.05
N LYS A 86 8.03 3.91 8.00
CA LYS A 86 8.57 2.55 7.81
C LYS A 86 7.46 1.55 7.55
N LEU A 87 6.38 1.60 8.33
CA LEU A 87 5.22 0.73 8.15
C LEU A 87 4.53 0.97 6.81
N TYR A 88 4.41 2.23 6.38
CA TYR A 88 3.83 2.57 5.08
C TYR A 88 4.66 2.03 3.91
N LYS A 89 5.99 2.15 3.99
CA LYS A 89 6.90 1.54 3.01
C LYS A 89 6.76 0.01 2.95
N HIS A 90 6.65 -0.64 4.11
CA HIS A 90 6.44 -2.08 4.20
C HIS A 90 5.09 -2.48 3.58
N TYR A 91 4.00 -1.80 3.93
CA TYR A 91 2.69 -1.98 3.29
C TYR A 91 2.78 -1.91 1.76
N PHE A 92 3.45 -0.89 1.22
CA PHE A 92 3.67 -0.77 -0.23
C PHE A 92 4.46 -1.92 -0.82
N PHE A 93 5.51 -2.40 -0.13
CA PHE A 93 6.27 -3.55 -0.58
C PHE A 93 5.40 -4.82 -0.66
N VAL A 94 4.53 -5.05 0.33
CA VAL A 94 3.57 -6.15 0.31
C VAL A 94 2.62 -6.00 -0.87
N LYS A 95 2.02 -4.82 -1.07
CA LYS A 95 1.11 -4.56 -2.20
C LYS A 95 1.79 -4.76 -3.56
N ARG A 96 3.00 -4.23 -3.73
CA ARG A 96 3.83 -4.45 -4.93
C ARG A 96 4.12 -5.93 -5.16
N SER A 97 4.41 -6.69 -4.10
CA SER A 97 4.77 -8.10 -4.21
C SER A 97 3.65 -9.00 -4.74
N ILE A 98 2.38 -8.62 -4.50
CA ILE A 98 1.21 -9.37 -4.94
C ILE A 98 0.57 -8.81 -6.20
N PHE A 99 0.94 -7.60 -6.61
CA PHE A 99 0.35 -6.91 -7.75
C PHE A 99 0.31 -7.73 -9.05
N PRO A 100 1.34 -8.51 -9.44
CA PRO A 100 1.25 -9.36 -10.63
C PRO A 100 0.11 -10.37 -10.58
N LYS A 101 -0.10 -10.97 -9.40
CA LYS A 101 -1.20 -11.93 -9.19
C LYS A 101 -2.55 -11.23 -9.23
N PHE A 102 -2.61 -9.99 -8.76
CA PHE A 102 -3.81 -9.17 -8.85
C PHE A 102 -4.17 -8.85 -10.31
N VAL A 103 -3.20 -8.43 -11.13
CA VAL A 103 -3.39 -8.22 -12.56
C VAL A 103 -3.88 -9.51 -13.24
N MET A 104 -3.30 -10.68 -12.88
CA MET A 104 -3.79 -11.97 -13.38
C MET A 104 -5.22 -12.29 -12.94
N MET A 105 -5.66 -11.89 -11.75
CA MET A 105 -7.04 -12.10 -11.29
C MET A 105 -8.02 -11.24 -12.09
N ASP A 106 -7.69 -9.97 -12.31
CA ASP A 106 -8.49 -9.06 -13.14
C ASP A 106 -8.58 -9.59 -14.58
N ALA A 107 -7.44 -10.00 -15.15
CA ALA A 107 -7.39 -10.55 -16.49
C ALA A 107 -8.29 -11.78 -16.64
N LYS A 108 -8.24 -12.72 -15.70
CA LYS A 108 -9.13 -13.89 -15.70
C LYS A 108 -10.59 -13.51 -15.56
N ARG A 109 -10.93 -12.61 -14.64
CA ARG A 109 -12.30 -12.15 -14.42
C ARG A 109 -12.88 -11.51 -15.68
N ASN A 110 -12.06 -10.72 -16.38
CA ASN A 110 -12.46 -9.98 -17.56
C ASN A 110 -12.18 -10.74 -18.87
N LYS A 111 -11.80 -12.03 -18.79
CA LYS A 111 -11.50 -12.91 -19.93
C LYS A 111 -10.45 -12.34 -20.90
N LEU A 112 -9.49 -11.60 -20.37
CA LEU A 112 -8.41 -10.97 -21.13
C LEU A 112 -7.34 -11.99 -21.52
N PRO A 113 -6.63 -11.81 -22.66
CA PRO A 113 -5.65 -12.75 -23.20
C PRO A 113 -4.29 -12.72 -22.48
N VAL A 114 -4.28 -12.54 -21.15
CA VAL A 114 -3.06 -12.53 -20.33
C VAL A 114 -2.71 -13.93 -19.87
N CYS A 115 -1.55 -14.44 -20.30
CA CYS A 115 -1.03 -15.74 -19.91
C CYS A 115 -0.30 -15.70 -18.56
N ASN A 116 0.48 -14.65 -18.31
CA ASN A 116 1.27 -14.53 -17.09
C ASN A 116 1.64 -13.07 -16.80
N VAL A 117 1.90 -12.74 -15.54
CA VAL A 117 2.50 -11.46 -15.15
C VAL A 117 3.70 -11.72 -14.26
N GLU A 118 4.86 -11.28 -14.71
CA GLU A 118 6.15 -11.47 -14.05
C GLU A 118 6.70 -10.13 -13.58
N VAL A 119 7.59 -10.18 -12.59
CA VAL A 119 8.34 -9.00 -12.16
C VAL A 119 9.82 -9.29 -12.26
N LYS A 120 10.57 -8.35 -12.85
CA LYS A 120 12.03 -8.41 -12.93
C LYS A 120 12.69 -7.21 -12.24
N GLY A 121 13.97 -7.41 -11.90
CA GLY A 121 14.81 -6.41 -11.24
C GLY A 121 14.95 -6.64 -9.73
N LYS A 122 16.07 -6.16 -9.15
CA LYS A 122 16.44 -6.36 -7.74
C LYS A 122 15.35 -5.91 -6.75
N GLU A 123 14.66 -4.82 -7.06
CA GLU A 123 13.60 -4.24 -6.21
C GLU A 123 12.20 -4.37 -6.80
N LYS A 124 11.97 -5.35 -7.68
CA LYS A 124 10.67 -5.56 -8.32
C LYS A 124 10.18 -4.34 -9.12
N LYS A 125 11.04 -3.81 -10.01
CA LYS A 125 10.83 -2.52 -10.69
C LYS A 125 10.17 -2.62 -12.06
N HIS A 126 10.34 -3.74 -12.76
CA HIS A 126 9.79 -3.90 -14.11
C HIS A 126 8.71 -4.97 -14.11
N LEU A 127 7.50 -4.61 -14.53
CA LEU A 127 6.40 -5.53 -14.69
C LEU A 127 6.39 -6.04 -16.14
N ILE A 128 6.32 -7.35 -16.32
CA ILE A 128 6.23 -7.98 -17.64
C ILE A 128 4.86 -8.66 -17.72
N VAL A 129 3.99 -8.15 -18.58
CA VAL A 129 2.66 -8.69 -18.84
C VAL A 129 2.77 -9.54 -20.11
N ARG A 130 2.50 -10.84 -20.00
CA ARG A 130 2.52 -11.76 -21.13
C ARG A 130 1.14 -11.92 -21.71
N ILE A 131 0.96 -11.52 -22.96
CA ILE A 131 -0.31 -11.57 -23.69
C ILE A 131 -0.17 -12.37 -24.99
N GLN A 132 -1.30 -12.77 -25.58
CA GLN A 132 -1.31 -13.66 -26.75
C GLN A 132 -0.72 -12.96 -27.97
N HIS A 133 -1.17 -11.73 -28.27
CA HIS A 133 -0.71 -10.92 -29.41
C HIS A 133 -0.23 -9.54 -28.93
N PRO A 134 1.00 -9.44 -28.40
CA PRO A 134 1.56 -8.17 -27.92
C PRO A 134 1.83 -7.13 -29.00
N GLU A 135 1.74 -7.49 -30.26
CA GLU A 135 1.82 -6.59 -31.42
C GLU A 135 0.49 -5.88 -31.73
N ASN A 136 -0.61 -6.29 -31.10
CA ASN A 136 -1.92 -5.67 -31.29
C ASN A 136 -2.17 -4.60 -30.21
N ASP A 137 -2.04 -3.33 -30.60
CA ASP A 137 -2.24 -2.18 -29.71
C ASP A 137 -3.63 -2.17 -29.04
N GLU A 138 -4.67 -2.65 -29.73
CA GLU A 138 -6.02 -2.72 -29.17
C GLU A 138 -6.12 -3.79 -28.08
N GLU A 139 -5.46 -4.95 -28.26
CA GLU A 139 -5.36 -5.99 -27.23
C GLU A 139 -4.57 -5.50 -26.01
N ILE A 140 -3.47 -4.79 -26.23
CA ILE A 140 -2.69 -4.15 -25.16
C ILE A 140 -3.57 -3.16 -24.38
N ARG A 141 -4.30 -2.30 -25.11
CA ARG A 141 -5.17 -1.28 -24.52
C ARG A 141 -6.27 -1.93 -23.69
N GLU A 142 -6.92 -2.96 -24.21
CA GLU A 142 -7.96 -3.71 -23.50
C GLU A 142 -7.40 -4.35 -22.22
N VAL A 143 -6.20 -4.93 -22.27
CA VAL A 143 -5.54 -5.49 -21.08
C VAL A 143 -5.19 -4.39 -20.08
N TYR A 144 -4.71 -3.24 -20.54
CA TYR A 144 -4.34 -2.12 -19.68
C TYR A 144 -5.56 -1.49 -18.99
N GLU A 145 -6.63 -1.21 -19.73
CA GLU A 145 -7.88 -0.63 -19.25
C GLU A 145 -8.71 -1.63 -18.43
N GLY A 146 -8.69 -2.91 -18.81
CA GLY A 146 -9.40 -3.99 -18.16
C GLY A 146 -8.71 -4.57 -16.93
N THR A 147 -7.56 -4.04 -16.52
CA THR A 147 -6.86 -4.45 -15.29
C THR A 147 -6.41 -3.24 -14.49
N GLN A 148 -5.88 -3.48 -13.29
CA GLN A 148 -5.28 -2.41 -12.48
C GLN A 148 -3.86 -1.97 -12.90
N LEU A 149 -3.42 -2.27 -14.14
CA LEU A 149 -2.08 -1.90 -14.61
C LEU A 149 -1.78 -0.39 -14.49
N PHE A 150 -2.80 0.46 -14.62
CA PHE A 150 -2.69 1.90 -14.40
C PHE A 150 -2.26 2.34 -12.99
N PHE A 151 -2.25 1.43 -12.00
CA PHE A 151 -1.72 1.70 -10.67
C PHE A 151 -0.26 1.26 -10.46
N ALA A 152 0.38 0.67 -11.47
CA ALA A 152 1.73 0.11 -11.32
C ALA A 152 2.77 1.18 -10.92
N ASP A 153 2.70 2.36 -11.53
CA ASP A 153 3.56 3.51 -11.23
C ASP A 153 3.45 3.94 -9.76
N ARG A 154 2.22 3.99 -9.21
CA ARG A 154 1.95 4.35 -7.80
C ARG A 154 2.45 3.28 -6.82
N LEU A 155 2.58 2.04 -7.29
CA LEU A 155 3.24 0.98 -6.54
C LEU A 155 4.75 1.02 -6.71
N GLY A 156 5.29 1.87 -7.58
CA GLY A 156 6.71 2.08 -7.85
C GLY A 156 7.31 1.05 -8.81
N PHE A 157 6.51 0.54 -9.74
CA PHE A 157 7.03 -0.06 -10.96
C PHE A 157 7.50 1.06 -11.90
N GLU A 158 8.70 0.92 -12.44
CA GLU A 158 9.33 1.90 -13.34
C GLU A 158 8.88 1.73 -14.79
N SER A 159 8.51 0.51 -15.18
CA SER A 159 7.97 0.24 -16.51
C SER A 159 7.06 -0.98 -16.51
N ILE A 160 6.18 -1.01 -17.52
CA ILE A 160 5.35 -2.16 -17.89
C ILE A 160 5.76 -2.54 -19.30
N ASP A 161 6.07 -3.82 -19.50
CA ASP A 161 6.51 -4.37 -20.77
C ASP A 161 5.56 -5.49 -21.20
N PHE A 162 5.06 -5.43 -22.43
CA PHE A 162 4.15 -6.42 -22.99
C PHE A 162 4.93 -7.39 -23.85
N ARG A 163 4.81 -8.69 -23.56
CA ARG A 163 5.53 -9.74 -24.26
C ARG A 163 4.61 -10.87 -24.65
N ARG A 164 5.05 -11.68 -25.60
CA ARG A 164 4.32 -12.88 -25.99
C ARG A 164 4.29 -13.91 -24.86
N CYS A 165 3.22 -14.69 -24.80
CA CYS A 165 3.15 -15.90 -23.99
C CYS A 165 4.33 -16.83 -24.31
N LYS A 166 4.85 -17.52 -23.29
CA LYS A 166 5.83 -18.59 -23.51
C LYS A 166 5.06 -19.82 -23.96
N GLU A 167 5.55 -20.50 -24.99
CA GLU A 167 5.10 -21.83 -25.39
C GLU A 167 5.27 -22.84 -24.24
#